data_AF-A0A7C4D6C5-F1
#
_entry.id   AF-A0A7C4D6C5-F1
#
_cell.length_a   1.000
_cell.length_b   1.000
_cell.length_c   1.000
_cell.angle_alpha   90.00
_cell.angle_beta   90.00
_cell.angle_gamma   90.00
#
_symmetry.space_group_name_H-M   'P 1'
#
loop_
_entity.id
_entity.type
_entity.pdbx_description
1 polymer ?
#
loop_
_entity_poly.entity_id
_entity_poly.type
_entity_poly.pdbx_seq_one_letter_code
_entity_poly.pdbx_strand_id
1 'polypeptide(L)'
;MSKTSEIIEKITNIMESRDLNIEKKRNTIKGIHVDLPIALVVKIYQNRKQAVIELESLEDLSDTLADLIESNENVEDIVDTVLSELRDAAIEITRVLETNGYMVEIKVMENEKDIRDIIYEVLEEYREFEEEE
;
A
#
# COMPACT_ATOMS: atom_id res chain seq x y z
N MET A 1 -6.43 12.95 -25.69
CA MET A 1 -6.64 12.62 -24.26
C MET A 1 -6.27 13.85 -23.43
N SER A 2 -6.86 14.04 -22.24
CA SER A 2 -6.39 15.11 -21.34
C SER A 2 -5.08 14.65 -20.67
N LYS A 3 -4.16 15.57 -20.38
CA LYS A 3 -2.90 15.26 -19.68
C LYS A 3 -3.12 14.48 -18.38
N THR A 4 -4.23 14.71 -17.69
CA THR A 4 -4.54 13.97 -16.46
C THR A 4 -4.92 12.51 -16.73
N SER A 5 -5.59 12.22 -17.84
CA SER A 5 -5.92 10.84 -18.23
C SER A 5 -4.65 10.01 -18.45
N GLU A 6 -3.63 10.61 -19.08
CA GLU A 6 -2.33 9.96 -19.33
C GLU A 6 -1.55 9.71 -18.02
N ILE A 7 -1.64 10.63 -17.06
CA ILE A 7 -1.02 10.45 -15.73
C ILE A 7 -1.69 9.30 -14.98
N ILE A 8 -3.02 9.28 -14.95
CA ILE A 8 -3.79 8.23 -14.27
C ILE A 8 -3.48 6.85 -14.89
N GLU A 9 -3.39 6.77 -16.21
CA GLU A 9 -3.03 5.55 -16.93
C GLU A 9 -1.62 5.08 -16.59
N LYS A 10 -0.62 5.98 -16.57
CA LYS A 10 0.74 5.64 -16.14
C LYS A 10 0.78 5.11 -14.70
N ILE A 11 0.09 5.77 -13.78
CA ILE A 11 0.02 5.33 -12.38
C ILE A 11 -0.65 3.96 -12.28
N THR A 12 -1.72 3.74 -13.04
CA THR A 12 -2.38 2.43 -13.11
C THR A 12 -1.40 1.36 -13.55
N ASN A 13 -0.69 1.56 -14.66
CA ASN A 13 0.23 0.57 -15.22
C ASN A 13 1.36 0.23 -14.24
N ILE A 14 1.85 1.23 -13.49
CA ILE A 14 2.89 1.05 -12.46
C ILE A 14 2.40 0.17 -11.31
N MET A 15 1.11 0.28 -10.96
CA MET A 15 0.51 -0.53 -9.91
C MET A 15 0.19 -1.95 -10.43
N GLU A 16 -0.42 -2.06 -11.62
CA GLU A 16 -0.72 -3.36 -12.25
C GLU A 16 0.54 -4.20 -12.49
N SER A 17 1.71 -3.60 -12.73
CA SER A 17 2.96 -4.34 -12.90
C SER A 17 3.55 -4.89 -11.59
N ARG A 18 2.92 -4.63 -10.45
CA ARG A 18 3.33 -5.06 -9.10
C ARG A 18 2.19 -5.79 -8.38
N ASP A 19 1.41 -6.55 -9.14
CA ASP A 19 0.34 -7.40 -8.60
C ASP A 19 -0.64 -6.65 -7.68
N LEU A 20 -1.00 -5.41 -8.05
CA LEU A 20 -2.01 -4.61 -7.33
C LEU A 20 -3.35 -4.68 -8.05
N ASN A 21 -4.40 -5.00 -7.30
CA ASN A 21 -5.79 -4.87 -7.74
C ASN A 21 -6.22 -3.40 -7.70
N ILE A 22 -6.60 -2.83 -8.85
CA ILE A 22 -6.80 -1.39 -8.98
C ILE A 22 -8.27 -0.98 -8.87
N GLU A 23 -8.55 -0.08 -7.94
CA GLU A 23 -9.80 0.67 -7.84
C GLU A 23 -9.58 2.14 -8.22
N LYS A 24 -10.39 2.64 -9.16
CA LYS A 24 -10.31 4.04 -9.61
C LYS A 24 -11.57 4.80 -9.18
N LYS A 25 -11.36 5.88 -8.42
CA LYS A 25 -12.37 6.91 -8.13
C LYS A 25 -11.92 8.23 -8.77
N ARG A 26 -12.84 9.20 -8.86
CA ARG A 26 -12.68 10.45 -9.63
C ARG A 26 -11.31 11.14 -9.50
N ASN A 27 -10.75 11.15 -8.30
CA ASN A 27 -9.47 11.79 -7.96
C ASN A 27 -8.54 10.87 -7.16
N THR A 28 -8.84 9.57 -7.11
CA THR A 28 -8.12 8.61 -6.26
C THR A 28 -7.89 7.33 -7.03
N ILE A 29 -6.67 6.82 -6.97
CA ILE A 29 -6.29 5.51 -7.47
C ILE A 29 -5.85 4.71 -6.25
N LYS A 30 -6.50 3.58 -6.00
CA LYS A 30 -6.19 2.67 -4.90
C LYS A 30 -5.73 1.35 -5.52
N GLY A 31 -4.51 0.92 -5.23
CA GLY A 31 -4.00 -0.41 -5.59
C GLY A 31 -3.91 -1.27 -4.34
N ILE A 32 -4.62 -2.39 -4.30
CA ILE A 32 -4.64 -3.33 -3.16
C ILE A 32 -3.72 -4.50 -3.49
N HIS A 33 -2.76 -4.81 -2.63
CA HIS A 33 -1.82 -5.90 -2.87
C HIS A 33 -2.55 -7.26 -2.86
N VAL A 34 -2.08 -8.22 -3.66
CA VAL A 34 -2.74 -9.54 -3.76
C VAL A 34 -2.51 -10.42 -2.53
N ASP A 35 -1.33 -10.34 -1.93
CA ASP A 35 -0.94 -11.22 -0.80
C ASP A 35 -1.37 -10.71 0.57
N LEU A 36 -1.43 -9.39 0.75
CA LEU A 36 -1.85 -8.76 1.98
C LEU A 36 -2.83 -7.64 1.67
N PRO A 37 -3.87 -7.44 2.50
CA PRO A 37 -4.85 -6.38 2.31
C PRO A 37 -4.29 -5.04 2.79
N ILE A 38 -3.20 -4.61 2.14
CA ILE A 38 -2.54 -3.32 2.27
C ILE A 38 -2.69 -2.62 0.92
N ALA A 39 -3.12 -1.36 0.96
CA ALA A 39 -3.37 -0.58 -0.24
C ALA A 39 -2.41 0.60 -0.38
N LEU A 40 -1.92 0.82 -1.59
CA LEU A 40 -1.27 2.06 -1.99
C LEU A 40 -2.32 3.00 -2.56
N VAL A 41 -2.51 4.14 -1.89
CA VAL A 41 -3.54 5.13 -2.23
C VAL A 41 -2.88 6.38 -2.79
N VAL A 42 -3.30 6.78 -4.00
CA VAL A 42 -2.82 7.98 -4.69
C VAL A 42 -3.98 8.94 -4.89
N LYS A 43 -3.98 10.06 -4.18
CA LYS A 43 -4.99 11.13 -4.28
C LYS A 43 -4.43 12.28 -5.12
N ILE A 44 -5.10 12.63 -6.22
CA ILE A 44 -4.65 13.66 -7.18
C ILE A 44 -5.58 14.87 -7.13
N TYR A 45 -5.07 16.01 -6.67
CA TYR A 45 -5.79 17.27 -6.55
C TYR A 45 -5.43 18.22 -7.71
N GLN A 46 -6.12 18.06 -8.85
CA GLN A 46 -5.85 18.80 -10.09
C GLN A 46 -5.80 20.32 -9.91
N ASN A 47 -6.76 20.89 -9.17
CA ASN A 47 -6.88 22.35 -9.00
C ASN A 47 -5.69 22.97 -8.26
N ARG A 48 -4.99 22.18 -7.42
CA ARG A 48 -3.85 22.63 -6.61
C ARG A 48 -2.52 22.12 -7.12
N LYS A 49 -2.52 21.28 -8.18
CA LYS A 49 -1.35 20.49 -8.60
C LYS A 49 -0.67 19.80 -7.42
N GLN A 50 -1.47 19.21 -6.54
CA GLN A 50 -0.99 18.47 -5.38
C GLN A 50 -1.39 17.00 -5.53
N ALA A 51 -0.56 16.11 -5.02
CA ALA A 51 -0.87 14.71 -4.89
C ALA A 51 -0.40 14.18 -3.54
N VAL A 52 -1.14 13.22 -3.00
CA VAL A 52 -0.78 12.51 -1.77
C VAL A 52 -0.65 11.04 -2.10
N ILE A 53 0.43 10.41 -1.64
CA ILE A 53 0.68 8.98 -1.75
C ILE A 53 0.82 8.43 -0.33
N GLU A 54 -0.02 7.47 0.03
CA GLU A 54 -0.11 6.91 1.38
C GLU A 54 -0.38 5.40 1.31
N LEU A 55 -0.04 4.68 2.40
CA LEU A 55 -0.47 3.30 2.59
C LEU A 55 -1.71 3.26 3.50
N GLU A 56 -2.56 2.29 3.27
CA GLU A 56 -3.78 2.06 4.05
C GLU A 56 -3.91 0.55 4.30
N SER A 57 -3.90 0.13 5.57
CA SER A 57 -4.34 -1.22 5.95
C SER A 57 -5.85 -1.33 5.79
N LEU A 58 -6.33 -2.46 5.27
CA LEU A 58 -7.76 -2.74 5.20
C LEU A 58 -8.21 -3.54 6.43
N GLU A 59 -9.53 -3.57 6.67
CA GLU A 59 -10.12 -4.21 7.84
C GLU A 59 -9.74 -5.70 7.96
N ASP A 60 -9.53 -6.38 6.83
CA ASP A 60 -9.24 -7.82 6.77
C ASP A 60 -7.75 -8.16 7.02
N LEU A 61 -6.89 -7.17 7.34
CA LEU A 61 -5.45 -7.39 7.52
C LEU A 61 -5.14 -8.32 8.68
N SER A 62 -5.74 -8.09 9.85
CA SER A 62 -5.49 -8.93 11.03
C SER A 62 -5.89 -10.37 10.78
N ASP A 63 -7.04 -10.61 10.16
CA ASP A 63 -7.52 -11.96 9.81
C ASP A 63 -6.57 -12.65 8.81
N THR A 64 -6.09 -11.92 7.81
CA THR A 64 -5.12 -12.48 6.84
C THR A 64 -3.78 -12.82 7.51
N LEU A 65 -3.31 -11.99 8.44
CA LEU A 65 -2.07 -12.26 9.18
C LEU A 65 -2.23 -13.48 10.08
N ALA A 66 -3.35 -13.60 10.78
CA ALA A 66 -3.71 -14.76 11.60
C ALA A 66 -3.69 -16.06 10.78
N ASP A 67 -4.35 -16.08 9.62
CA ASP A 67 -4.37 -17.24 8.72
C ASP A 67 -2.95 -17.67 8.27
N LEU A 68 -2.06 -16.70 8.04
CA LEU A 68 -0.65 -16.96 7.67
C LEU A 68 0.14 -17.56 8.84
N ILE A 69 -0.06 -17.06 10.05
CA ILE A 69 0.57 -17.61 11.28
C ILE A 69 0.13 -19.05 11.49
N GLU A 70 -1.18 -19.31 11.41
CA GLU A 70 -1.74 -20.66 11.57
C GLU A 70 -1.25 -21.63 10.49
N SER A 71 -0.95 -21.12 9.30
CA SER A 71 -0.35 -21.87 8.19
C SER A 71 1.17 -22.06 8.32
N ASN A 72 1.79 -21.53 9.38
CA ASN A 72 3.23 -21.57 9.64
C ASN A 72 4.07 -20.91 8.51
N GLU A 73 3.51 -19.88 7.88
CA GLU A 73 4.19 -19.01 6.91
C GLU A 73 5.04 -17.95 7.62
N ASN A 74 6.08 -17.45 6.95
CA ASN A 74 6.91 -16.38 7.51
C ASN A 74 6.26 -15.01 7.26
N VAL A 75 5.39 -14.60 8.19
CA VAL A 75 4.66 -13.32 8.12
C VAL A 75 5.59 -12.12 8.01
N GLU A 76 6.70 -12.09 8.75
CA GLU A 76 7.65 -10.97 8.70
C GLU A 76 8.25 -10.82 7.30
N ASP A 77 8.67 -11.92 6.68
CA ASP A 77 9.24 -11.91 5.32
C ASP A 77 8.19 -11.49 4.28
N ILE A 78 6.94 -11.97 4.40
CA ILE A 78 5.85 -11.62 3.48
C ILE A 78 5.55 -10.13 3.57
N VAL A 79 5.37 -9.62 4.79
CA VAL A 79 5.14 -8.20 5.07
C VAL A 79 6.26 -7.35 4.49
N ASP A 80 7.52 -7.68 4.79
CA ASP A 80 8.67 -6.90 4.33
C ASP A 80 8.75 -6.86 2.80
N THR A 81 8.40 -7.97 2.15
CA THR A 81 8.30 -8.05 0.69
C THR A 81 7.22 -7.11 0.16
N VAL A 82 5.98 -7.25 0.66
CA VAL A 82 4.84 -6.40 0.25
C VAL A 82 5.14 -4.92 0.46
N LEU A 83 5.61 -4.53 1.65
CA LEU A 83 5.93 -3.14 1.96
C LEU A 83 7.04 -2.58 1.05
N SER A 84 8.04 -3.40 0.71
CA SER A 84 9.08 -3.00 -0.22
C SER A 84 8.54 -2.76 -1.64
N GLU A 85 7.66 -3.63 -2.13
CA GLU A 85 7.04 -3.48 -3.45
C GLU A 85 6.17 -2.22 -3.54
N LEU A 86 5.35 -1.97 -2.50
CA LEU A 86 4.51 -0.78 -2.42
C LEU A 86 5.35 0.51 -2.34
N ARG A 87 6.47 0.47 -1.63
CA ARG A 87 7.43 1.59 -1.56
C ARG A 87 8.04 1.88 -2.93
N ASP A 88 8.47 0.84 -3.65
CA ASP A 88 9.04 1.01 -4.99
C ASP A 88 8.00 1.59 -5.96
N ALA A 89 6.75 1.14 -5.86
CA ALA A 89 5.62 1.71 -6.60
C ALA A 89 5.42 3.20 -6.28
N ALA A 90 5.41 3.54 -4.99
CA ALA A 90 5.26 4.93 -4.54
C ALA A 90 6.37 5.84 -5.07
N ILE A 91 7.62 5.38 -5.10
CA ILE A 91 8.76 6.13 -5.64
C ILE A 91 8.58 6.39 -7.14
N GLU A 92 8.14 5.37 -7.89
CA GLU A 92 7.93 5.50 -9.33
C GLU A 92 6.76 6.44 -9.66
N ILE A 93 5.65 6.31 -8.92
CA ILE A 93 4.47 7.19 -9.03
C ILE A 93 4.83 8.64 -8.70
N THR A 94 5.65 8.85 -7.67
CA THR A 94 6.17 10.18 -7.30
C THR A 94 6.87 10.82 -8.48
N ARG A 95 7.82 10.11 -9.12
CA ARG A 95 8.55 10.60 -10.29
C ARG A 95 7.62 10.97 -11.44
N VAL A 96 6.59 10.17 -11.69
CA VAL A 96 5.58 10.47 -12.71
C VAL A 96 4.83 11.76 -12.38
N LEU A 97 4.39 11.94 -11.14
CA LEU A 97 3.63 13.11 -10.72
C LEU A 97 4.49 14.39 -10.74
N GLU A 98 5.71 14.34 -10.20
CA GLU A 98 6.64 15.48 -10.19
C GLU A 98 7.05 15.91 -11.60
N THR A 99 7.33 14.96 -12.50
CA THR A 99 7.63 15.25 -13.92
C THR A 99 6.46 15.96 -14.61
N ASN A 100 5.24 15.75 -14.14
CA ASN A 100 4.04 16.41 -14.63
C ASN A 100 3.67 17.69 -13.85
N GLY A 101 4.55 18.14 -12.94
CA GLY A 101 4.44 19.40 -12.20
C GLY A 101 3.50 19.34 -11.00
N TYR A 102 3.26 18.16 -10.42
CA TYR A 102 2.59 18.02 -9.14
C TYR A 102 3.57 18.13 -7.98
N MET A 103 3.15 18.75 -6.89
CA MET A 103 3.80 18.67 -5.59
C MET A 103 3.28 17.41 -4.89
N VAL A 104 4.18 16.47 -4.59
CA VAL A 104 3.83 15.17 -4.01
C VAL A 104 4.14 15.16 -2.52
N GLU A 105 3.15 14.80 -1.72
CA GLU A 105 3.30 14.47 -0.31
C GLU A 105 3.34 12.94 -0.17
N ILE A 106 4.43 12.40 0.35
CA ILE A 106 4.61 10.95 0.54
C ILE A 106 4.48 10.66 2.03
N LYS A 107 3.47 9.86 2.40
CA LYS A 107 3.21 9.41 3.77
C LYS A 107 3.56 7.94 4.01
N VAL A 108 4.05 7.25 2.98
CA VAL A 108 4.34 5.82 3.00
C VAL A 108 5.15 5.38 4.20
N MET A 109 6.19 6.13 4.61
CA MET A 109 7.01 5.75 5.78
C MET A 109 6.26 5.84 7.12
N GLU A 110 5.38 6.83 7.28
CA GLU A 110 4.55 6.97 8.47
C GLU A 110 3.54 5.82 8.53
N ASN A 111 2.88 5.55 7.40
CA ASN A 111 1.89 4.49 7.32
C ASN A 111 2.50 3.08 7.38
N GLU A 112 3.73 2.89 6.91
CA GLU A 112 4.46 1.63 7.05
C GLU A 112 4.65 1.30 8.54
N LYS A 113 4.97 2.31 9.36
CA LYS A 113 5.09 2.11 10.79
C LYS A 113 3.75 1.69 11.41
N ASP A 114 2.66 2.36 11.05
CA ASP A 114 1.32 2.01 11.55
C ASP A 114 0.95 0.55 11.22
N ILE A 115 1.28 0.10 10.00
CA ILE A 115 1.07 -1.29 9.56
C ILE A 115 1.94 -2.26 10.36
N ARG A 116 3.21 -1.93 10.59
CA ARG A 116 4.11 -2.75 11.42
C ARG A 116 3.62 -2.87 12.85
N ASP A 117 3.09 -1.79 13.43
CA ASP A 117 2.55 -1.80 14.79
C ASP A 117 1.37 -2.79 14.89
N ILE A 118 0.48 -2.84 13.89
CA ILE A 118 -0.62 -3.85 13.81
C ILE A 118 -0.05 -5.28 13.74
N ILE A 119 0.99 -5.49 12.92
CA ILE A 119 1.60 -6.81 12.76
C ILE A 119 2.24 -7.28 14.08
N TYR A 120 2.91 -6.38 14.80
CA TYR A 120 3.48 -6.72 16.11
C TYR A 120 2.40 -7.09 17.12
N GLU A 121 1.27 -6.38 17.14
CA GLU A 121 0.13 -6.69 18.01
C GLU A 121 -0.39 -8.11 17.73
N VAL A 122 -0.64 -8.46 16.46
CA VAL A 122 -1.11 -9.80 16.08
C VAL A 122 -0.09 -10.89 16.43
N LEU A 123 1.20 -10.65 16.17
CA LEU A 123 2.27 -11.61 16.48
C LEU A 123 2.48 -11.79 17.99
N GLU A 124 2.18 -10.78 18.81
CA GLU A 124 2.26 -10.87 20.27
C GLU A 124 1.07 -11.68 20.80
N GLU A 125 -0.15 -11.40 20.34
CA GLU A 125 -1.35 -12.17 20.71
C GLU A 125 -1.15 -13.67 20.46
N TYR A 126 -0.67 -14.06 19.27
CA TYR A 126 -0.45 -15.48 18.95
C TYR A 126 0.69 -16.13 19.76
N ARG A 127 1.71 -15.37 20.17
CA ARG A 127 2.78 -15.90 21.04
C ARG A 127 2.29 -16.18 22.45
N GLU A 128 1.42 -15.34 22.99
CA GLU A 128 0.81 -15.57 24.30
C GLU A 128 -0.04 -16.85 24.32
N PHE A 129 -0.69 -17.20 23.19
CA PHE A 129 -1.42 -18.47 23.06
C PHE A 129 -0.51 -19.72 23.11
N GLU A 130 0.70 -19.66 22.56
CA GLU A 130 1.64 -20.81 22.61
C GLU A 130 2.26 -21.03 24.00
N GLU A 131 2.33 -20.01 24.86
CA GLU A 131 2.87 -20.13 26.22
C GLU A 131 1.85 -20.64 27.26
N GLU A 132 0.56 -20.68 26.92
CA GLU A 132 -0.52 -21.15 27.81
C GLU A 132 -0.95 -22.62 27.60
N GLU A 133 -0.44 -23.34 26.58
CA GLU A 133 -0.61 -24.81 26.40
C GLU A 133 0.49 -25.66 27.08
#